data_AF-A0A1F6GYN8-F1
#
_entry.id   AF-A0A1F6GYN8-F1
#
_cell.length_a   1.000
_cell.length_b   1.000
_cell.length_c   1.000
_cell.angle_alpha   90.00
_cell.angle_beta   90.00
_cell.angle_gamma   90.00
#
_symmetry.space_group_name_H-M   'P 1'
#
loop_
_entity.id
_entity.type
_entity.pdbx_description
1 polymer ?
#
loop_
_entity_poly.entity_id
_entity_poly.type
_entity_poly.pdbx_seq_one_letter_code
_entity_poly.pdbx_strand_id
1 'polypeptide(L)'
;MKIKIVFLIFILLFTLSIFPVFAQDENSTITPTTKRIEVRQKTQERIETVKENIAQRLEGIKLRSCQARENAINNRINSLTRLTGNMEVKFASISARVQEYYSSTLVPDGKTLSNYDSLLSDISAKKDAVDAALATAKALGEDFSCQADNPKSLFTTFRENMQAVKSALKEYRTSIKNLIVAIRTLNSEENSE
;
A
#
# COMPACT_ATOMS: atom_id res chain seq x y z
N MET A 1 10.27 4.31 -29.30
CA MET A 1 10.83 5.62 -28.91
C MET A 1 12.34 5.56 -29.08
N LYS A 2 12.91 6.47 -29.89
CA LYS A 2 14.31 6.44 -30.32
C LYS A 2 15.14 7.38 -29.45
N ILE A 3 16.20 6.84 -28.85
CA ILE A 3 17.25 7.57 -28.11
C ILE A 3 18.12 8.33 -29.12
N LYS A 4 18.43 9.59 -28.86
CA LYS A 4 19.47 10.33 -29.58
C LYS A 4 20.48 10.92 -28.61
N ILE A 5 21.71 10.41 -28.75
CA ILE A 5 22.97 10.93 -28.24
C ILE A 5 23.30 12.20 -29.04
N VAL A 6 23.71 13.29 -28.37
CA VAL A 6 24.40 14.41 -29.01
C VAL A 6 25.58 14.83 -28.12
N PHE A 7 26.77 14.48 -28.58
CA PHE A 7 28.07 15.02 -28.20
C PHE A 7 28.41 16.09 -29.26
N LEU A 8 28.75 17.33 -28.89
CA LEU A 8 29.51 18.30 -29.71
C LEU A 8 29.77 19.59 -28.91
N ILE A 9 31.00 19.76 -28.38
CA ILE A 9 32.02 20.75 -28.77
C ILE A 9 31.59 22.22 -28.69
N PHE A 10 32.18 22.98 -27.77
CA PHE A 10 32.50 24.38 -27.99
C PHE A 10 33.86 24.72 -27.36
N ILE A 11 34.84 24.92 -28.25
CA ILE A 11 36.15 25.51 -27.98
C ILE A 11 35.93 27.02 -27.83
N LEU A 12 36.42 27.64 -26.75
CA LEU A 12 36.77 29.05 -26.84
C LEU A 12 38.00 29.37 -25.98
N LEU A 13 39.02 29.81 -26.70
CA LEU A 13 40.26 30.42 -26.24
C LEU A 13 40.04 31.48 -25.16
N PHE A 14 40.77 31.37 -24.04
CA PHE A 14 41.09 32.53 -23.24
C PHE A 14 42.60 32.62 -23.01
N THR A 15 43.07 33.82 -23.27
CA THR A 15 44.41 34.25 -23.62
C THR A 15 45.34 34.37 -22.41
N LEU A 16 46.65 34.25 -22.72
CA LEU A 16 47.79 34.62 -21.90
C LEU A 16 47.59 35.92 -21.10
N SER A 17 47.98 35.88 -19.82
CA SER A 17 48.62 37.00 -19.15
C SER A 17 49.73 36.48 -18.22
N ILE A 18 50.86 37.18 -18.28
CA ILE A 18 52.18 36.81 -17.78
C ILE A 18 52.38 37.39 -16.36
N PHE A 19 53.31 36.77 -15.61
CA PHE A 19 54.18 37.29 -14.52
C PHE A 19 53.80 36.92 -13.07
N PRO A 20 54.78 36.82 -12.13
CA PRO A 20 56.22 36.60 -12.27
C PRO A 20 56.76 35.36 -11.53
N VAL A 21 58.00 35.05 -11.88
CA VAL A 21 58.95 34.17 -11.18
C VAL A 21 59.07 34.60 -9.71
N PHE A 22 58.86 33.66 -8.79
CA PHE A 22 59.32 33.77 -7.40
C PHE A 22 60.35 32.71 -7.10
N ALA A 23 61.40 33.18 -6.43
CA ALA A 23 62.67 32.54 -6.20
C ALA A 23 62.58 31.21 -5.45
N GLN A 24 63.44 30.30 -5.90
CA GLN A 24 63.79 29.06 -5.25
C GLN A 24 64.79 29.37 -4.15
N ASP A 25 64.34 29.31 -2.89
CA ASP A 25 65.25 29.15 -1.76
C ASP A 25 65.55 27.67 -1.59
N GLU A 26 66.79 27.33 -1.93
CA GLU A 26 67.39 26.02 -1.77
C GLU A 26 67.95 25.94 -0.35
N ASN A 27 67.20 25.35 0.58
CA ASN A 27 67.81 24.88 1.83
C ASN A 27 67.07 23.69 2.45
N SER A 28 67.86 22.69 2.83
CA SER A 28 67.59 21.61 3.79
C SER A 28 66.61 20.49 3.38
N THR A 29 67.21 19.48 2.75
CA THR A 29 67.03 18.04 3.01
C THR A 29 66.33 17.70 4.34
N ILE A 30 65.01 17.46 4.32
CA ILE A 30 64.33 16.50 5.21
C ILE A 30 63.13 15.89 4.44
N THR A 31 63.15 14.56 4.25
CA THR A 31 62.14 13.70 3.61
C THR A 31 60.68 14.00 4.04
N PRO A 32 59.79 14.50 3.14
CA PRO A 32 58.38 14.80 3.45
C PRO A 32 57.35 13.85 2.79
N THR A 33 57.80 12.80 2.09
CA THR A 33 56.93 11.88 1.36
C THR A 33 56.28 10.82 2.24
N THR A 34 56.99 10.27 3.23
CA THR A 34 56.47 9.16 4.06
C THR A 34 55.31 9.59 4.98
N LYS A 35 55.41 10.73 5.67
CA LYS A 35 54.32 11.25 6.53
C LYS A 35 53.06 11.61 5.74
N ARG A 36 53.18 12.14 4.52
CA ARG A 36 52.02 12.44 3.66
C ARG A 36 51.36 11.18 3.11
N ILE A 37 52.14 10.14 2.80
CA ILE A 37 51.62 8.84 2.35
C ILE A 37 50.91 8.13 3.51
N GLU A 38 51.50 8.11 4.71
CA GLU A 38 50.90 7.50 5.91
C GLU A 38 49.61 8.23 6.35
N VAL A 39 49.58 9.56 6.29
CA VAL A 39 48.35 10.34 6.56
C VAL A 39 47.27 10.04 5.52
N ARG A 40 47.62 9.90 4.22
CA ARG A 40 46.66 9.53 3.18
C ARG A 40 46.13 8.11 3.35
N GLN A 41 46.99 7.15 3.69
CA GLN A 41 46.61 5.76 3.96
C GLN A 41 45.67 5.66 5.18
N LYS A 42 46.02 6.35 6.28
CA LYS A 42 45.18 6.44 7.49
C LYS A 42 43.83 7.13 7.23
N THR A 43 43.80 8.13 6.35
CA THR A 43 42.55 8.76 5.92
C THR A 43 41.70 7.81 5.07
N GLN A 44 42.31 7.03 4.17
CA GLN A 44 41.61 6.05 3.33
C GLN A 44 40.97 4.95 4.19
N GLU A 45 41.71 4.39 5.13
CA GLU A 45 41.23 3.38 6.10
C GLU A 45 40.10 3.93 6.98
N ARG A 46 40.21 5.18 7.43
CA ARG A 46 39.11 5.86 8.15
C ARG A 46 37.86 6.06 7.29
N ILE A 47 38.02 6.32 6.00
CA ILE A 47 36.89 6.46 5.07
C ILE A 47 36.22 5.09 4.85
N GLU A 48 36.99 4.02 4.70
CA GLU A 48 36.46 2.67 4.52
C GLU A 48 35.73 2.17 5.77
N THR A 49 36.34 2.32 6.95
CA THR A 49 35.70 1.97 8.22
C THR A 49 34.43 2.80 8.50
N VAL A 50 34.42 4.10 8.15
CA VAL A 50 33.20 4.92 8.25
C VAL A 50 32.14 4.45 7.26
N LYS A 51 32.51 4.09 6.02
CA LYS A 51 31.57 3.55 5.01
C LYS A 51 30.94 2.24 5.48
N GLU A 52 31.73 1.33 6.03
CA GLU A 52 31.23 0.05 6.57
C GLU A 52 30.28 0.26 7.74
N ASN A 53 30.64 1.12 8.70
CA ASN A 53 29.77 1.46 9.82
C ASN A 53 28.46 2.12 9.36
N ILE A 54 28.52 2.99 8.35
CA ILE A 54 27.32 3.59 7.75
C ILE A 54 26.46 2.51 7.07
N ALA A 55 27.07 1.59 6.30
CA ALA A 55 26.37 0.49 5.66
C ALA A 55 25.64 -0.40 6.67
N GLN A 56 26.32 -0.83 7.73
CA GLN A 56 25.73 -1.62 8.82
C GLN A 56 24.58 -0.89 9.52
N ARG A 57 24.75 0.42 9.81
CA ARG A 57 23.67 1.23 10.40
C ARG A 57 22.46 1.33 9.45
N LEU A 58 22.69 1.52 8.16
CA LEU A 58 21.63 1.59 7.16
C LEU A 58 20.88 0.26 7.03
N GLU A 59 21.58 -0.87 7.05
CA GLU A 59 20.96 -2.20 7.06
C GLU A 59 20.09 -2.40 8.31
N GLY A 60 20.60 -2.07 9.50
CA GLY A 60 19.83 -2.14 10.75
C GLY A 60 18.63 -1.20 10.80
N ILE A 61 18.69 -0.03 10.13
CA ILE A 61 17.53 0.88 10.00
C ILE A 61 16.50 0.33 9.01
N LYS A 62 16.95 -0.20 7.86
CA LYS A 62 16.06 -0.82 6.86
C LYS A 62 15.29 -1.99 7.45
N LEU A 63 15.97 -2.86 8.21
CA LEU A 63 15.35 -4.01 8.87
C LEU A 63 14.27 -3.55 9.87
N ARG A 64 14.60 -2.61 10.76
CA ARG A 64 13.64 -2.05 11.73
C ARG A 64 12.44 -1.39 11.06
N SER A 65 12.67 -0.63 9.99
CA SER A 65 11.59 0.01 9.22
C SER A 65 10.68 -1.04 8.58
N CYS A 66 11.26 -2.13 8.08
CA CYS A 66 10.48 -3.21 7.52
C CYS A 66 9.64 -3.93 8.58
N GLN A 67 10.25 -4.33 9.71
CA GLN A 67 9.54 -5.01 10.81
C GLN A 67 8.37 -4.16 11.33
N ALA A 68 8.56 -2.84 11.40
CA ALA A 68 7.47 -1.92 11.75
C ALA A 68 6.31 -1.96 10.73
N ARG A 69 6.61 -2.13 9.43
CA ARG A 69 5.58 -2.27 8.38
C ARG A 69 4.89 -3.63 8.45
N GLU A 70 5.62 -4.71 8.67
CA GLU A 70 5.07 -6.05 8.87
C GLU A 70 4.06 -6.05 10.01
N ASN A 71 4.47 -5.53 11.18
CA ASN A 71 3.56 -5.37 12.33
C ASN A 71 2.35 -4.49 12.00
N ALA A 72 2.54 -3.40 11.25
CA ALA A 72 1.43 -2.55 10.83
C ALA A 72 0.44 -3.25 9.89
N ILE A 73 0.93 -4.11 8.98
CA ILE A 73 0.10 -4.92 8.08
C ILE A 73 -0.70 -5.94 8.88
N ASN A 74 -0.04 -6.69 9.75
CA ASN A 74 -0.68 -7.69 10.61
C ASN A 74 -1.79 -7.07 11.47
N ASN A 75 -1.51 -5.94 12.12
CA ASN A 75 -2.50 -5.19 12.90
C ASN A 75 -3.68 -4.72 12.03
N ARG A 76 -3.41 -4.30 10.80
CA ARG A 76 -4.44 -3.82 9.89
C ARG A 76 -5.32 -4.95 9.35
N ILE A 77 -4.76 -6.13 9.10
CA ILE A 77 -5.52 -7.33 8.69
C ILE A 77 -6.42 -7.83 9.81
N ASN A 78 -5.90 -7.86 11.04
CA ASN A 78 -6.70 -8.22 12.21
C ASN A 78 -7.87 -7.24 12.42
N SER A 79 -7.57 -5.94 12.28
CA SER A 79 -8.59 -4.88 12.38
C SER A 79 -9.63 -5.00 11.27
N LEU A 80 -9.20 -5.25 10.03
CA LEU A 80 -10.08 -5.48 8.89
C LEU A 80 -10.98 -6.68 9.13
N THR A 81 -10.41 -7.82 9.51
CA THR A 81 -11.15 -9.06 9.75
C THR A 81 -12.26 -8.86 10.77
N ARG A 82 -11.93 -8.21 11.89
CA ARG A 82 -12.93 -7.88 12.92
C ARG A 82 -14.00 -6.92 12.41
N LEU A 83 -13.60 -5.88 11.66
CA LEU A 83 -14.54 -4.92 11.09
C LEU A 83 -15.50 -5.60 10.11
N THR A 84 -14.97 -6.39 9.16
CA THR A 84 -15.75 -7.09 8.15
C THR A 84 -16.72 -8.06 8.81
N GLY A 85 -16.26 -8.92 9.72
CA GLY A 85 -17.14 -9.85 10.42
C GLY A 85 -18.27 -9.14 11.19
N ASN A 86 -17.96 -8.04 11.89
CA ASN A 86 -18.98 -7.24 12.56
C ASN A 86 -20.00 -6.62 11.59
N MET A 87 -19.56 -6.20 10.40
CA MET A 87 -20.44 -5.64 9.38
C MET A 87 -21.32 -6.73 8.75
N GLU A 88 -20.77 -7.90 8.45
CA GLU A 88 -21.52 -9.03 7.93
C GLU A 88 -22.62 -9.48 8.86
N VAL A 89 -22.34 -9.61 10.16
CA VAL A 89 -23.37 -9.96 11.17
C VAL A 89 -24.50 -8.92 11.18
N LYS A 90 -24.16 -7.62 11.12
CA LYS A 90 -25.17 -6.54 11.09
C LYS A 90 -25.98 -6.58 9.81
N PHE A 91 -25.33 -6.76 8.67
CA PHE A 91 -25.97 -6.82 7.35
C PHE A 91 -26.88 -8.04 7.22
N ALA A 92 -26.44 -9.21 7.67
CA ALA A 92 -27.26 -10.41 7.75
C ALA A 92 -28.50 -10.21 8.64
N SER A 93 -28.32 -9.60 9.81
CA SER A 93 -29.45 -9.30 10.72
C SER A 93 -30.48 -8.35 10.09
N ILE A 94 -30.01 -7.30 9.40
CA ILE A 94 -30.91 -6.38 8.69
C ILE A 94 -31.63 -7.11 7.56
N SER A 95 -30.90 -7.87 6.74
CA SER A 95 -31.49 -8.64 5.64
C SER A 95 -32.55 -9.60 6.14
N ALA A 96 -32.28 -10.35 7.21
CA ALA A 96 -33.22 -11.28 7.80
C ALA A 96 -34.51 -10.60 8.28
N ARG A 97 -34.40 -9.44 8.98
CA ARG A 97 -35.58 -8.68 9.42
C ARG A 97 -36.44 -8.18 8.27
N VAL A 98 -35.80 -7.77 7.17
CA VAL A 98 -36.49 -7.27 5.97
C VAL A 98 -37.17 -8.42 5.22
N GLN A 99 -36.51 -9.57 5.13
CA GLN A 99 -37.10 -10.79 4.56
C GLN A 99 -38.29 -11.28 5.39
N GLU A 100 -38.14 -11.31 6.71
CA GLU A 100 -39.21 -11.67 7.65
C GLU A 100 -40.42 -10.78 7.42
N TYR A 101 -40.27 -9.45 7.51
CA TYR A 101 -41.35 -8.49 7.28
C TYR A 101 -42.06 -8.69 5.93
N TYR A 102 -41.30 -8.92 4.86
CA TYR A 102 -41.88 -9.22 3.55
C TYR A 102 -42.75 -10.49 3.60
N SER A 103 -42.23 -11.58 4.14
CA SER A 103 -42.92 -12.88 4.17
C SER A 103 -44.08 -12.96 5.18
N SER A 104 -43.97 -12.28 6.32
CA SER A 104 -44.92 -12.38 7.43
C SER A 104 -46.04 -11.34 7.37
N THR A 105 -45.82 -10.24 6.64
CA THR A 105 -46.76 -9.10 6.61
C THR A 105 -47.22 -8.82 5.19
N LEU A 106 -46.30 -8.57 4.26
CA LEU A 106 -46.68 -8.14 2.91
C LEU A 106 -47.29 -9.27 2.08
N VAL A 107 -46.69 -10.46 2.09
CA VAL A 107 -47.23 -11.60 1.32
C VAL A 107 -48.65 -12.01 1.76
N PRO A 108 -48.97 -12.11 3.07
CA PRO A 108 -50.34 -12.34 3.53
C PRO A 108 -51.34 -11.25 3.11
N ASP A 109 -50.89 -9.99 3.01
CA ASP A 109 -51.68 -8.87 2.50
C ASP A 109 -51.86 -8.91 0.96
N GLY A 110 -51.39 -9.97 0.30
CA GLY A 110 -51.46 -10.13 -1.16
C GLY A 110 -50.41 -9.34 -1.93
N LYS A 111 -49.48 -8.66 -1.24
CA LYS A 111 -48.43 -7.85 -1.86
C LYS A 111 -47.26 -8.73 -2.24
N THR A 112 -46.94 -8.76 -3.54
CA THR A 112 -45.85 -9.56 -4.07
C THR A 112 -44.85 -8.69 -4.83
N LEU A 113 -43.56 -9.02 -4.70
CA LEU A 113 -42.48 -8.31 -5.35
C LEU A 113 -41.88 -9.22 -6.42
N SER A 114 -42.12 -8.92 -7.70
CA SER A 114 -41.78 -9.81 -8.81
C SER A 114 -40.28 -10.10 -8.96
N ASN A 115 -39.42 -9.20 -8.49
CA ASN A 115 -37.96 -9.35 -8.52
C ASN A 115 -37.34 -9.73 -7.17
N TYR A 116 -38.14 -10.20 -6.20
CA TYR A 116 -37.67 -10.52 -4.85
C TYR A 116 -36.51 -11.52 -4.84
N ASP A 117 -36.65 -12.66 -5.53
CA ASP A 117 -35.61 -13.70 -5.58
C ASP A 117 -34.31 -13.19 -6.21
N SER A 118 -34.41 -12.31 -7.23
CA SER A 118 -33.25 -11.68 -7.84
C SER A 118 -32.52 -10.76 -6.85
N LEU A 119 -33.25 -10.03 -5.99
CA LEU A 119 -32.67 -9.18 -4.96
C LEU A 119 -31.99 -10.02 -3.87
N LEU A 120 -32.56 -11.16 -3.50
CA LEU A 120 -31.95 -12.10 -2.56
C LEU A 120 -30.68 -12.75 -3.14
N SER A 121 -30.70 -13.12 -4.41
CA SER A 121 -29.54 -13.66 -5.11
C SER A 121 -28.41 -12.63 -5.18
N ASP A 122 -28.70 -11.36 -5.47
CA ASP A 122 -27.69 -10.30 -5.48
C ASP A 122 -27.11 -10.08 -4.08
N ILE A 123 -27.95 -10.07 -3.04
CA ILE A 123 -27.51 -10.02 -1.64
C ILE A 123 -26.53 -11.15 -1.31
N SER A 124 -26.85 -12.40 -1.68
CA SER A 124 -25.97 -13.55 -1.47
C SER A 124 -24.65 -13.39 -2.20
N ALA A 125 -24.70 -13.09 -3.50
CA ALA A 125 -23.51 -12.93 -4.34
C ALA A 125 -22.58 -11.82 -3.82
N LYS A 126 -23.14 -10.71 -3.31
CA LYS A 126 -22.34 -9.62 -2.72
C LYS A 126 -21.76 -9.99 -1.36
N LYS A 127 -22.43 -10.84 -0.58
CA LYS A 127 -21.85 -11.40 0.65
C LYS A 127 -20.66 -12.30 0.31
N ASP A 128 -20.80 -13.21 -0.66
CA ASP A 128 -19.72 -14.11 -1.09
C ASP A 128 -18.51 -13.33 -1.63
N ALA A 129 -18.75 -12.21 -2.33
CA ALA A 129 -17.69 -11.32 -2.78
C ALA A 129 -16.91 -10.67 -1.62
N VAL A 130 -17.57 -10.37 -0.50
CA VAL A 130 -16.91 -9.89 0.73
C VAL A 130 -16.01 -10.97 1.30
N ASP A 131 -16.52 -12.20 1.41
CA ASP A 131 -15.76 -13.35 1.93
C ASP A 131 -14.51 -13.62 1.08
N ALA A 132 -14.66 -13.65 -0.25
CA ALA A 132 -13.57 -13.87 -1.19
C ALA A 132 -12.51 -12.74 -1.12
N ALA A 133 -12.94 -11.48 -1.06
CA ALA A 133 -12.02 -10.35 -0.94
C ALA A 133 -11.28 -10.38 0.40
N LEU A 134 -11.96 -10.74 1.49
CA LEU A 134 -11.35 -10.85 2.82
C LEU A 134 -10.33 -11.99 2.89
N ALA A 135 -10.65 -13.16 2.32
CA ALA A 135 -9.74 -14.29 2.24
C ALA A 135 -8.46 -13.92 1.48
N THR A 136 -8.60 -13.24 0.33
CA THR A 136 -7.48 -12.74 -0.46
C THR A 136 -6.61 -11.74 0.31
N ALA A 137 -7.24 -10.83 1.07
CA ALA A 137 -6.51 -9.86 1.90
C ALA A 137 -5.76 -10.52 3.07
N LYS A 138 -6.32 -11.59 3.66
CA LYS A 138 -5.71 -12.35 4.75
C LYS A 138 -4.50 -13.13 4.30
N ALA A 139 -4.62 -13.89 3.21
CA ALA A 139 -3.53 -14.71 2.67
C ALA A 139 -2.26 -13.88 2.43
N LEU A 140 -2.41 -12.69 1.85
CA LEU A 140 -1.28 -11.80 1.60
C LEU A 140 -0.61 -11.25 2.88
N GLY A 141 -1.36 -11.19 3.98
CA GLY A 141 -0.81 -10.83 5.28
C GLY A 141 0.16 -11.86 5.84
N GLU A 142 -0.22 -13.13 5.70
CA GLU A 142 0.55 -14.27 6.15
C GLU A 142 1.87 -14.39 5.37
N ASP A 143 1.85 -14.00 4.10
CA ASP A 143 3.02 -14.02 3.20
C ASP A 143 3.94 -12.79 3.35
N PHE A 144 3.56 -11.77 4.11
CA PHE A 144 4.38 -10.57 4.24
C PHE A 144 5.60 -10.83 5.13
N SER A 145 6.78 -10.86 4.52
CA SER A 145 8.06 -10.98 5.23
C SER A 145 9.03 -9.88 4.82
N CYS A 146 9.77 -9.38 5.80
CA CYS A 146 10.88 -8.46 5.56
C CYS A 146 12.07 -9.04 4.83
N GLN A 147 12.11 -10.37 4.71
CA GLN A 147 13.12 -11.09 3.94
C GLN A 147 12.63 -11.45 2.53
N ALA A 148 11.39 -11.07 2.16
CA ALA A 148 10.87 -11.31 0.82
C ALA A 148 11.63 -10.47 -0.22
N ASP A 149 11.75 -10.98 -1.44
CA ASP A 149 12.50 -10.32 -2.52
C ASP A 149 11.91 -8.96 -2.93
N ASN A 150 10.60 -8.76 -2.75
CA ASN A 150 9.91 -7.53 -3.17
C ASN A 150 8.82 -7.06 -2.18
N PRO A 151 9.21 -6.57 -1.00
CA PRO A 151 8.27 -6.14 0.04
C PRO A 151 7.46 -4.90 -0.36
N LYS A 152 7.97 -4.09 -1.31
CA LYS A 152 7.25 -2.93 -1.83
C LYS A 152 6.04 -3.35 -2.67
N SER A 153 6.20 -4.37 -3.53
CA SER A 153 5.10 -4.93 -4.32
C SER A 153 4.01 -5.48 -3.41
N LEU A 154 4.40 -6.32 -2.44
CA LEU A 154 3.47 -6.91 -1.47
C LEU A 154 2.67 -5.85 -0.72
N PHE A 155 3.30 -4.74 -0.32
CA PHE A 155 2.59 -3.64 0.34
C PHE A 155 1.57 -2.94 -0.56
N THR A 156 1.87 -2.75 -1.85
CA THR A 156 0.93 -2.17 -2.82
C THR A 156 -0.26 -3.11 -3.01
N THR A 157 -0.01 -4.39 -3.26
CA THR A 157 -1.06 -5.41 -3.41
C THR A 157 -1.92 -5.50 -2.15
N PHE A 158 -1.32 -5.37 -0.96
CA PHE A 158 -2.06 -5.34 0.30
C PHE A 158 -3.03 -4.17 0.38
N ARG A 159 -2.60 -2.98 -0.05
CA ARG A 159 -3.48 -1.80 -0.12
C ARG A 159 -4.62 -1.99 -1.11
N GLU A 160 -4.36 -2.64 -2.24
CA GLU A 160 -5.38 -2.92 -3.27
C GLU A 160 -6.42 -3.92 -2.76
N ASN A 161 -5.98 -5.04 -2.17
CA ASN A 161 -6.87 -6.03 -1.54
C ASN A 161 -7.73 -5.38 -0.43
N MET A 162 -7.13 -4.46 0.32
CA MET A 162 -7.83 -3.70 1.34
C MET A 162 -8.95 -2.81 0.77
N GLN A 163 -8.72 -2.18 -0.38
CA GLN A 163 -9.78 -1.43 -1.08
C GLN A 163 -10.84 -2.35 -1.66
N ALA A 164 -10.45 -3.52 -2.16
CA ALA A 164 -11.39 -4.52 -2.68
C ALA A 164 -12.39 -4.96 -1.60
N VAL A 165 -11.93 -5.27 -0.38
CA VAL A 165 -12.81 -5.61 0.75
C VAL A 165 -13.78 -4.47 1.07
N LYS A 166 -13.28 -3.22 1.09
CA LYS A 166 -14.12 -2.04 1.34
C LYS A 166 -15.17 -1.86 0.24
N SER A 167 -14.81 -2.08 -1.01
CA SER A 167 -15.75 -2.01 -2.14
C SER A 167 -16.82 -3.08 -2.02
N ALA A 168 -16.42 -4.33 -1.77
CA ALA A 168 -17.34 -5.45 -1.60
C ALA A 168 -18.34 -5.20 -0.45
N LEU A 169 -17.88 -4.69 0.70
CA LEU A 169 -18.78 -4.32 1.81
C LEU A 169 -19.77 -3.21 1.44
N LYS A 170 -19.36 -2.25 0.62
CA LYS A 170 -20.25 -1.19 0.13
C LYS A 170 -21.31 -1.76 -0.82
N GLU A 171 -20.92 -2.65 -1.71
CA GLU A 171 -21.83 -3.32 -2.64
C GLU A 171 -22.84 -4.19 -1.90
N TYR A 172 -22.39 -4.97 -0.90
CA TYR A 172 -23.27 -5.77 -0.06
C TYR A 172 -24.26 -4.91 0.74
N ARG A 173 -23.81 -3.79 1.31
CA ARG A 173 -24.73 -2.82 1.94
C ARG A 173 -25.75 -2.27 0.94
N THR A 174 -25.32 -2.04 -0.30
CA THR A 174 -26.16 -1.44 -1.35
C THR A 174 -27.23 -2.43 -1.82
N SER A 175 -26.90 -3.72 -1.99
CA SER A 175 -27.89 -4.74 -2.37
C SER A 175 -28.98 -4.91 -1.31
N ILE A 176 -28.62 -4.90 -0.02
CA ILE A 176 -29.60 -4.88 1.09
C ILE A 176 -30.47 -3.63 1.03
N LYS A 177 -29.88 -2.45 0.76
CA LYS A 177 -30.64 -1.21 0.62
C LYS A 177 -31.64 -1.29 -0.54
N ASN A 178 -31.26 -1.90 -1.65
CA ASN A 178 -32.14 -2.06 -2.80
C ASN A 178 -33.36 -2.92 -2.44
N LEU A 179 -33.17 -4.02 -1.69
CA LEU A 179 -34.29 -4.81 -1.16
C LEU A 179 -35.21 -3.98 -0.26
N ILE A 180 -34.65 -3.22 0.68
CA ILE A 180 -35.43 -2.35 1.58
C ILE A 180 -36.25 -1.32 0.79
N VAL A 181 -35.65 -0.69 -0.21
CA VAL A 181 -36.32 0.31 -1.05
C VAL A 181 -37.45 -0.35 -1.84
N ALA A 182 -37.22 -1.50 -2.47
CA ALA A 182 -38.25 -2.20 -3.24
C ALA A 182 -39.46 -2.59 -2.37
N ILE A 183 -39.21 -3.13 -1.17
CA ILE A 183 -40.25 -3.47 -0.19
C ILE A 183 -41.01 -2.23 0.28
N ARG A 184 -40.31 -1.12 0.52
CA ARG A 184 -40.94 0.13 0.93
C ARG A 184 -41.83 0.70 -0.18
N THR A 185 -41.34 0.70 -1.43
CA THR A 185 -42.09 1.17 -2.60
C THR A 185 -43.38 0.36 -2.76
N LEU A 186 -43.28 -0.97 -2.69
CA LEU A 186 -44.44 -1.87 -2.74
C LEU A 186 -45.49 -1.54 -1.66
N ASN A 187 -45.06 -1.16 -0.45
CA ASN A 187 -46.00 -0.80 0.62
C ASN A 187 -46.57 0.63 0.50
N SER A 188 -45.89 1.54 -0.21
CA SER A 188 -46.36 2.92 -0.39
C SER A 188 -47.37 3.10 -1.52
N GLU A 189 -47.33 2.27 -2.56
CA GLU A 189 -48.24 2.38 -3.71
C GLU A 189 -49.71 2.19 -3.32
N GLU A 190 -49.99 1.37 -2.29
CA GLU A 190 -51.36 1.10 -1.81
C GLU A 190 -51.90 2.17 -0.84
N ASN A 191 -51.05 2.86 -0.07
CA ASN A 191 -51.51 3.90 0.86
C ASN A 191 -51.93 5.22 0.15
N SER A 192 -51.84 5.22 -1.18
CA SER A 192 -52.22 6.36 -2.05
C SER A 192 -53.48 6.10 -2.89
N GLU A 193 -54.11 4.93 -2.77
CA GLU A 193 -55.48 4.63 -3.24
C GLU A 193 -56.49 4.70 -2.10
#